data_AF-A0A8H5GDW4-F1
#
_entry.id   AF-A0A8H5GDW4-F1
#
_cell.length_a   1.000
_cell.length_b   1.000
_cell.length_c   1.000
_cell.angle_alpha   90.00
_cell.angle_beta   90.00
_cell.angle_gamma   90.00
#
_symmetry.space_group_name_H-M   'P 1'
#
loop_
_entity.id
_entity.type
_entity.pdbx_description
1 polymer ?
#
loop_
_entity_poly.entity_id
_entity_poly.type
_entity_poly.pdbx_seq_one_letter_code
_entity_poly.pdbx_strand_id
1 'polypeptide(L)'
;MSPINLTQGLVPWDQLEGLANISGVGMHMTTFEWDQAGNGGVGVQLEFGEVFHTVKAWINGVQIPTTDPTNPVVDVSAFVKQGTNDIRVDAASTLLNAFNSVGTAVVSLGQPRTVTPPANQHYGLVAPVRLIAYARAVIPL
;
A
#
# COMPACT_ATOMS: atom_id res chain seq x y z
N MET A 1 -6.58 -21.67 -0.66
CA MET A 1 -7.57 -20.61 -0.30
C MET A 1 -7.44 -19.48 -1.30
N SER A 2 -8.54 -18.81 -1.59
CA SER A 2 -8.50 -17.60 -2.44
C SER A 2 -7.83 -16.46 -1.67
N PRO A 3 -7.02 -15.61 -2.34
CA PRO A 3 -6.47 -14.42 -1.71
C PRO A 3 -7.56 -13.49 -1.18
N ILE A 4 -7.33 -12.87 -0.01
CA ILE A 4 -8.20 -11.81 0.52
C ILE A 4 -7.75 -10.50 -0.11
N ASN A 5 -8.64 -9.80 -0.81
CA ASN A 5 -8.35 -8.49 -1.40
C ASN A 5 -8.71 -7.36 -0.41
N LEU A 6 -7.72 -6.55 -0.02
CA LEU A 6 -7.85 -5.49 0.98
C LEU A 6 -8.15 -4.11 0.37
N THR A 7 -8.13 -3.97 -0.95
CA THR A 7 -8.33 -2.68 -1.65
C THR A 7 -9.59 -2.64 -2.49
N GLN A 8 -10.55 -3.53 -2.24
CA GLN A 8 -11.81 -3.54 -2.98
C GLN A 8 -12.54 -2.20 -2.83
N GLY A 9 -12.81 -1.55 -3.96
CA GLY A 9 -13.49 -0.25 -4.00
C GLY A 9 -12.59 0.96 -3.78
N LEU A 10 -11.28 0.78 -3.55
CA LEU A 10 -10.35 1.91 -3.56
C LEU A 10 -10.12 2.41 -4.98
N VAL A 11 -9.99 3.73 -5.10
CA VAL A 11 -9.58 4.43 -6.31
C VAL A 11 -8.31 5.24 -6.03
N PRO A 12 -7.52 5.55 -7.08
CA PRO A 12 -6.41 6.49 -6.97
C PRO A 12 -6.85 7.84 -6.39
N TRP A 13 -5.96 8.50 -5.64
CA TRP A 13 -6.28 9.77 -4.98
C TRP A 13 -6.72 10.87 -5.94
N ASP A 14 -6.17 10.90 -7.16
CA ASP A 14 -6.51 11.89 -8.17
C ASP A 14 -7.94 11.73 -8.74
N GLN A 15 -8.59 10.59 -8.44
CA GLN A 15 -9.98 10.32 -8.79
C GLN A 15 -10.96 10.59 -7.64
N LEU A 16 -10.46 10.97 -6.45
CA LEU A 16 -11.29 11.39 -5.33
C LEU A 16 -11.67 12.87 -5.49
N GLU A 17 -12.94 13.19 -5.21
CA GLU A 17 -13.45 14.55 -5.28
C GLU A 17 -12.64 15.47 -4.36
N GLY A 18 -12.17 16.61 -4.91
CA GLY A 18 -11.36 17.57 -4.19
C GLY A 18 -9.88 17.19 -3.99
N LEU A 19 -9.46 15.98 -4.39
CA LEU A 19 -8.10 15.49 -4.16
C LEU A 19 -7.28 15.30 -5.45
N ALA A 20 -7.77 15.78 -6.61
CA ALA A 20 -7.12 15.62 -7.91
C ALA A 20 -5.60 15.93 -7.91
N ASN A 21 -5.20 17.01 -7.24
CA ASN A 21 -3.81 17.53 -7.25
C ASN A 21 -3.08 17.33 -5.92
N ILE A 22 -3.38 16.30 -5.13
CA ILE A 22 -2.70 16.10 -3.84
C ILE A 22 -1.43 15.26 -3.94
N SER A 23 -0.45 15.63 -3.13
CA SER A 23 0.71 14.83 -2.78
C SER A 23 0.89 14.84 -1.27
N GLY A 24 1.53 13.82 -0.73
CA GLY A 24 1.71 13.62 0.71
C GLY A 24 1.62 12.15 1.11
N VAL A 25 1.20 11.92 2.35
CA VAL A 25 1.03 10.59 2.94
C VAL A 25 -0.45 10.33 3.18
N GLY A 26 -0.97 9.26 2.58
CA GLY A 26 -2.33 8.79 2.79
C GLY A 26 -2.34 7.57 3.70
N MET A 27 -3.18 7.62 4.73
CA MET A 27 -3.36 6.55 5.71
C MET A 27 -4.59 5.72 5.34
N HIS A 28 -4.39 4.46 5.01
CA HIS A 28 -5.45 3.50 4.68
C HIS A 28 -5.61 2.52 5.84
N MET A 29 -6.85 2.33 6.31
CA MET A 29 -7.16 1.43 7.42
C MET A 29 -8.35 0.54 7.04
N THR A 30 -8.25 -0.74 7.36
CA THR A 30 -9.35 -1.69 7.24
C THR A 30 -9.14 -2.86 8.20
N THR A 31 -10.09 -3.78 8.23
CA THR A 31 -10.02 -5.03 8.99
C THR A 31 -10.16 -6.22 8.06
N PHE A 32 -9.59 -7.36 8.45
CA PHE A 32 -9.81 -8.64 7.77
C PHE A 32 -9.98 -9.78 8.76
N GLU A 33 -10.72 -10.81 8.36
CA GLU A 33 -10.90 -12.04 9.14
C GLU A 33 -9.85 -13.08 8.79
N TRP A 34 -9.33 -13.76 9.81
CA TRP A 34 -8.39 -14.87 9.66
C TRP A 34 -8.87 -16.08 10.46
N ASP A 35 -9.28 -17.14 9.76
CA ASP A 35 -9.93 -18.31 10.34
C ASP A 35 -8.97 -19.48 10.65
N GLN A 36 -7.68 -19.33 10.39
CA GLN A 36 -6.71 -20.39 10.64
C GLN A 36 -6.30 -20.44 12.10
N ALA A 37 -6.42 -21.62 12.70
CA ALA A 37 -5.85 -21.91 14.01
C ALA A 37 -4.32 -21.73 13.96
N GLY A 38 -3.71 -21.22 15.03
CA GLY A 38 -2.26 -21.02 15.14
C GLY A 38 -1.43 -22.31 15.23
N ASN A 39 -1.89 -23.41 14.64
CA ASN A 39 -1.24 -24.73 14.68
C ASN A 39 0.01 -24.84 13.77
N GLY A 40 0.53 -23.71 13.28
CA GLY A 40 1.84 -23.60 12.62
C GLY A 40 1.92 -24.11 11.18
N GLY A 41 0.90 -24.81 10.69
CA GLY A 41 0.86 -25.40 9.34
C GLY A 41 0.49 -24.43 8.21
N VAL A 42 0.03 -23.22 8.54
CA VAL A 42 -0.36 -22.20 7.56
C VAL A 42 0.35 -20.88 7.87
N GLY A 43 1.03 -20.34 6.88
CA GLY A 43 1.56 -18.98 6.88
C GLY A 43 0.73 -18.05 6.01
N VAL A 44 1.00 -16.76 6.12
CA VAL A 44 0.35 -15.71 5.33
C VAL A 44 1.36 -14.68 4.87
N GLN A 45 1.25 -14.33 3.59
CA GLN A 45 1.99 -13.25 2.97
C GLN A 45 1.07 -12.07 2.69
N LEU A 46 1.57 -10.86 2.89
CA LEU A 46 0.96 -9.62 2.43
C LEU A 46 1.68 -9.19 1.15
N GLU A 47 0.94 -9.12 0.05
CA GLU A 47 1.39 -8.65 -1.25
C GLU A 47 0.80 -7.26 -1.49
N PHE A 48 1.63 -6.24 -1.72
CA PHE A 48 1.13 -4.87 -1.96
C PHE A 48 0.78 -4.58 -3.42
N GLY A 49 1.07 -5.51 -4.33
CA GLY A 49 1.02 -5.25 -5.77
C GLY A 49 2.06 -4.22 -6.20
N GLU A 50 1.86 -3.56 -7.34
CA GLU A 50 2.77 -2.53 -7.81
C GLU A 50 2.77 -1.30 -6.89
N VAL A 51 3.96 -0.92 -6.40
CA VAL A 51 4.18 0.25 -5.56
C VAL A 51 5.01 1.26 -6.34
N PHE A 52 4.36 2.31 -6.87
CA PHE A 52 5.00 3.39 -7.63
C PHE A 52 5.77 4.41 -6.78
N HIS A 53 5.74 4.21 -5.46
CA HIS A 53 6.12 5.17 -4.43
C HIS A 53 6.64 4.41 -3.20
N THR A 54 6.25 4.76 -1.98
CA THR A 54 6.66 4.01 -0.78
C THR A 54 5.49 3.69 0.12
N VAL A 55 5.55 2.53 0.79
CA VAL A 55 4.54 2.08 1.74
C VAL A 55 5.16 1.65 3.07
N LYS A 56 4.41 1.86 4.15
CA LYS A 56 4.64 1.23 5.45
C LYS A 56 3.34 0.61 5.93
N ALA A 57 3.42 -0.52 6.61
CA ALA A 57 2.23 -1.18 7.10
C ALA A 57 2.36 -1.66 8.54
N TRP A 58 1.21 -1.78 9.18
CA TRP A 58 1.04 -2.30 10.52
C TRP A 58 -0.11 -3.29 10.51
N ILE A 59 0.07 -4.39 11.22
CA ILE A 59 -1.01 -5.34 11.50
C ILE A 59 -1.16 -5.43 13.01
N ASN A 60 -2.40 -5.29 13.50
CA ASN A 60 -2.70 -5.27 14.94
C ASN A 60 -1.83 -4.27 15.73
N GLY A 61 -1.54 -3.10 15.14
CA GLY A 61 -0.72 -2.05 15.73
C GLY A 61 0.80 -2.29 15.68
N VAL A 62 1.27 -3.45 15.21
CA VAL A 62 2.70 -3.77 15.10
C VAL A 62 3.17 -3.53 13.67
N GLN A 63 4.25 -2.77 13.51
CA GLN A 63 4.83 -2.49 12.20
C GLN A 63 5.43 -3.78 11.61
N ILE A 64 5.06 -4.10 10.37
CA ILE A 64 5.63 -5.24 9.66
C ILE A 64 7.00 -4.88 9.05
N PRO A 65 7.84 -5.86 8.67
CA PRO A 65 9.08 -5.60 7.95
C PRO A 65 8.87 -4.78 6.68
N THR A 66 9.86 -3.97 6.32
CA THR A 66 9.82 -3.17 5.09
C THR A 66 9.81 -4.09 3.87
N THR A 67 8.98 -3.75 2.89
CA THR A 67 8.84 -4.48 1.62
C THR A 67 10.02 -4.20 0.70
N ASP A 68 10.47 -5.22 -0.04
CA ASP A 68 11.33 -5.01 -1.22
C ASP A 68 10.50 -4.31 -2.31
N PRO A 69 10.88 -3.11 -2.80
CA PRO A 69 10.12 -2.40 -3.80
C PRO A 69 10.05 -3.12 -5.16
N THR A 70 10.98 -4.03 -5.45
CA THR A 70 10.96 -4.84 -6.69
C THR A 70 10.13 -6.12 -6.57
N ASN A 71 9.82 -6.54 -5.33
CA ASN A 71 8.95 -7.67 -5.01
C ASN A 71 8.27 -7.44 -3.65
N PRO A 72 7.19 -6.64 -3.59
CA PRO A 72 6.63 -6.14 -2.34
C PRO A 72 5.71 -7.18 -1.67
N VAL A 73 6.32 -8.31 -1.31
CA VAL A 73 5.71 -9.45 -0.63
C VAL A 73 6.41 -9.64 0.71
N VAL A 74 5.64 -9.67 1.80
CA VAL A 74 6.18 -9.81 3.16
C VAL A 74 5.44 -10.92 3.89
N ASP A 75 6.18 -11.82 4.54
CA ASP A 75 5.58 -12.77 5.48
C ASP A 75 5.06 -12.03 6.71
N VAL A 76 3.75 -12.11 6.93
CA VAL A 76 3.09 -11.44 8.05
C VAL A 76 2.53 -12.41 9.08
N SER A 77 2.91 -13.68 9.01
CA SER A 77 2.32 -14.75 9.83
C SER A 77 2.48 -14.52 11.33
N ALA A 78 3.56 -13.86 11.75
CA ALA A 78 3.82 -13.53 13.15
C ALA A 78 2.95 -12.38 13.68
N PHE A 79 2.26 -11.64 12.81
CA PHE A 79 1.48 -10.44 13.16
C PHE A 79 -0.03 -10.67 13.11
N VAL A 80 -0.47 -11.78 12.53
CA VAL A 80 -1.89 -12.14 12.35
C VAL A 80 -2.36 -13.03 13.50
N LYS A 81 -3.57 -12.78 14.00
CA LYS A 81 -4.26 -13.57 15.03
C LYS A 81 -5.52 -14.21 14.44
N GLN A 82 -6.04 -15.26 15.09
CA GLN A 82 -7.34 -15.82 14.73
C GLN A 82 -8.46 -14.79 14.98
N GLY A 83 -9.42 -14.71 14.06
CA GLY A 83 -10.52 -13.74 14.05
C GLY A 83 -10.16 -12.43 13.35
N THR A 84 -10.72 -11.31 13.85
CA THR A 84 -10.55 -9.98 13.26
C THR A 84 -9.15 -9.43 13.49
N ASN A 85 -8.53 -8.93 12.41
CA ASN A 85 -7.22 -8.27 12.42
C ASN A 85 -7.36 -6.86 11.86
N ASP A 86 -6.70 -5.89 12.51
CA ASP A 86 -6.57 -4.54 11.98
C ASP A 86 -5.37 -4.45 11.05
N ILE A 87 -5.52 -3.75 9.92
CA ILE A 87 -4.40 -3.38 9.06
C ILE A 87 -4.42 -1.88 8.79
N ARG A 88 -3.24 -1.27 8.90
CA ARG A 88 -2.97 0.10 8.46
C ARG A 88 -1.88 0.06 7.41
N VAL A 89 -2.05 0.82 6.34
CA VAL A 89 -1.02 1.07 5.33
C VAL A 89 -0.90 2.57 5.09
N ASP A 90 0.29 3.10 5.31
CA ASP A 90 0.65 4.47 4.96
C ASP A 90 1.33 4.45 3.60
N ALA A 91 0.73 5.11 2.61
CA ALA A 91 1.28 5.29 1.28
C ALA A 91 1.81 6.71 1.12
N ALA A 92 3.10 6.89 0.84
CA ALA A 92 3.72 8.18 0.65
C ALA A 92 4.04 8.39 -0.82
N SER A 93 3.40 9.39 -1.44
CA SER A 93 3.50 9.76 -2.86
C SER A 93 4.73 10.62 -3.19
N THR A 94 4.99 10.84 -4.48
CA THR A 94 5.90 11.91 -4.93
C THR A 94 5.17 13.26 -4.93
N LEU A 95 5.90 14.36 -5.10
CA LEU A 95 5.34 15.72 -5.07
C LEU A 95 4.64 16.15 -6.36
N LEU A 96 4.59 15.32 -7.40
CA LEU A 96 4.21 15.77 -8.75
C LEU A 96 2.82 16.41 -8.81
N ASN A 97 1.81 15.77 -8.21
CA ASN A 97 0.42 16.25 -8.28
C ASN A 97 0.24 17.58 -7.53
N ALA A 98 0.80 17.70 -6.32
CA ALA A 98 0.81 18.99 -5.61
C ALA A 98 1.54 20.07 -6.43
N PHE A 99 2.65 19.69 -7.08
CA PHE A 99 3.39 20.60 -7.94
C PHE A 99 2.62 20.99 -9.22
N ASN A 100 1.70 20.14 -9.71
CA ASN A 100 0.79 20.45 -10.82
C ASN A 100 -0.23 21.55 -10.44
N SER A 101 -0.60 21.67 -9.16
CA SER A 101 -1.56 22.69 -8.71
C SER A 101 -1.03 24.13 -8.77
N VAL A 102 0.30 24.32 -8.73
CA VAL A 102 0.93 25.65 -8.64
C VAL A 102 1.35 26.22 -10.01
N GLY A 103 1.26 25.44 -11.08
CA GLY A 103 1.51 25.90 -12.45
C GLY A 103 2.86 26.61 -12.64
N THR A 104 2.84 27.77 -13.30
CA THR A 104 4.02 28.61 -13.59
C THR A 104 4.49 29.45 -12.40
N ALA A 105 3.80 29.41 -11.26
CA ALA A 105 4.19 30.15 -10.06
C ALA A 105 5.49 29.62 -9.45
N VAL A 106 5.94 28.43 -9.84
CA VAL A 106 7.23 27.87 -9.43
C VAL A 106 8.26 27.94 -10.55
N VAL A 107 9.44 28.43 -10.18
CA VAL A 107 10.65 28.43 -11.00
C VAL A 107 11.59 27.36 -10.46
N SER A 108 12.04 26.45 -11.33
CA SER A 108 13.06 25.45 -11.03
C SER A 108 14.27 25.70 -11.92
N LEU A 109 15.46 25.82 -11.34
CA LEU A 109 16.71 26.11 -12.07
C LEU A 109 16.61 27.35 -12.99
N GLY A 110 15.89 28.38 -12.55
CA GLY A 110 15.68 29.61 -13.34
C GLY A 110 14.68 29.48 -14.50
N GLN A 111 14.07 28.31 -14.68
CA GLN A 111 13.03 28.09 -15.68
C GLN A 111 11.65 27.96 -15.00
N PRO A 112 10.64 28.75 -15.40
CA PRO A 112 9.28 28.53 -14.94
C PRO A 112 8.82 27.14 -15.40
N ARG A 113 8.07 26.46 -14.55
CA ARG A 113 7.47 25.18 -14.92
C ARG A 113 6.55 25.36 -16.13
N THR A 114 6.58 24.41 -17.07
CA THR A 114 5.85 24.45 -18.34
C THR A 114 4.39 24.87 -18.16
N VAL A 115 3.87 25.70 -19.06
CA VAL A 115 2.44 26.10 -19.14
C VAL A 115 1.49 24.90 -19.24
N THR A 116 1.98 23.76 -19.72
CA THR A 116 1.26 22.48 -19.74
C THR A 116 1.94 21.52 -18.77
N PRO A 117 1.43 21.38 -17.53
CA PRO A 117 1.96 20.39 -16.59
C PRO A 117 1.73 18.96 -17.12
N PRO A 118 2.57 17.99 -16.73
CA PRO A 118 2.31 16.58 -17.01
C PRO A 118 1.01 16.13 -16.33
N ALA A 119 0.42 15.04 -16.82
CA ALA A 119 -0.74 14.43 -16.18
C ALA A 119 -0.46 14.05 -14.73
N ASN A 120 -1.51 14.08 -13.89
CA ASN A 120 -1.41 13.60 -12.52
C ASN A 120 -1.09 12.10 -12.51
N GLN A 121 -0.33 11.70 -11.50
CA GLN A 121 -0.02 10.32 -11.22
C GLN A 121 -1.07 9.72 -10.28
N HIS A 122 -1.35 8.44 -10.47
CA HIS A 122 -2.17 7.66 -9.54
C HIS A 122 -1.37 7.38 -8.27
N TYR A 123 -1.87 7.88 -7.14
CA TYR A 123 -1.30 7.67 -5.81
C TYR A 123 -2.25 6.91 -4.88
N GLY A 124 -1.69 6.43 -3.77
CA GLY A 124 -2.38 5.58 -2.80
C GLY A 124 -2.10 4.09 -3.00
N LEU A 125 -3.07 3.25 -2.68
CA LEU A 125 -3.03 1.81 -2.93
C LEU A 125 -3.74 1.51 -4.25
N VAL A 126 -3.01 1.69 -5.36
CA VAL A 126 -3.55 1.62 -6.73
C VAL A 126 -3.66 0.18 -7.21
N ALA A 127 -2.69 -0.67 -6.87
CA ALA A 127 -2.72 -2.10 -7.15
C ALA A 127 -3.46 -2.88 -6.05
N PRO A 128 -3.96 -4.10 -6.35
CA PRO A 128 -4.57 -4.96 -5.33
C PRO A 128 -3.58 -5.31 -4.22
N VAL A 129 -3.89 -4.92 -2.97
CA VAL A 129 -3.18 -5.42 -1.79
C VAL A 129 -3.88 -6.71 -1.35
N ARG A 130 -3.13 -7.80 -1.22
CA ARG A 130 -3.69 -9.14 -1.00
C ARG A 130 -3.03 -9.85 0.17
N LEU A 131 -3.83 -10.64 0.90
CA LEU A 131 -3.33 -11.66 1.79
C LEU A 131 -3.37 -13.02 1.09
N ILE A 132 -2.22 -13.69 1.04
CA ILE A 132 -2.05 -15.00 0.40
C ILE A 132 -1.64 -16.01 1.45
N ALA A 133 -2.52 -16.97 1.73
CA ALA A 133 -2.23 -18.11 2.59
C ALA A 133 -1.33 -19.11 1.87
N TYR A 134 -0.36 -19.68 2.58
CA TYR A 134 0.51 -20.72 2.06
C TYR A 134 0.77 -21.80 3.13
N ALA A 135 1.00 -23.04 2.67
CA ALA A 135 1.28 -24.15 3.57
C ALA A 135 2.73 -24.10 4.07
N ARG A 136 2.94 -24.33 5.37
CA ARG A 136 4.26 -24.50 5.98
C ARG A 136 4.49 -25.96 6.31
N ALA A 137 5.66 -26.46 5.96
CA ALA A 137 6.12 -27.80 6.32
C ALA A 137 7.46 -27.69 7.05
N VAL A 138 7.58 -28.40 8.17
CA VAL A 138 8.87 -28.57 8.85
C VAL A 138 9.56 -29.75 8.20
N ILE A 139 10.73 -29.52 7.61
CA ILE A 139 11.57 -30.58 7.07
C ILE A 139 12.56 -30.98 8.17
N PRO A 140 12.45 -32.20 8.75
CA PRO A 140 13.47 -32.69 9.66
C PRO A 140 14.79 -32.85 8.91
N LEU A 141 15.87 -32.32 9.49
CA LEU A 141 17.25 -32.48 9.01
C LEU A 141 17.78 -33.89 9.32
#